data_AF-A0A4Q7VP72-F1
#
_entry.id   AF-A0A4Q7VP72-F1
#
_cell.length_a   1.000
_cell.length_b   1.000
_cell.length_c   1.000
_cell.angle_alpha   90.00
_cell.angle_beta   90.00
_cell.angle_gamma   90.00
#
_symmetry.space_group_name_H-M   'P 1'
#
loop_
_entity.id
_entity.type
_entity.pdbx_description
1 polymer ?
#
loop_
_entity_poly.entity_id
_entity_poly.type
_entity_poly.pdbx_seq_one_letter_code
_entity_poly.pdbx_strand_id
1 'polypeptide(L)'
;MPTRSDTAPISPTQQSLILDQAALAFAELGYAAASMSDLAARCGVSKSLLYHYFTSKESILLALFDGYTRRLLALCEEVAARELEAQAHLDALVRAFLDEYQTSQAVHKLLLQDVEHLPTRERRRIRAQERQVVEAFRGVVQAALAPGIDGAELTAATMMLLGMINWTFTWLDPKGELSYEDFAAAVLAVCRGGFGALPARAPAAARATSRTSRPRSRS
;
A
#
# COMPACT_ATOMS: atom_id res chain seq x y z
N MET A 1 -26.62 31.03 -29.12
CA MET A 1 -26.09 30.20 -28.01
C MET A 1 -25.20 29.13 -28.60
N PRO A 2 -23.89 29.08 -28.27
CA PRO A 2 -23.08 27.91 -28.58
C PRO A 2 -22.91 27.04 -27.33
N THR A 3 -23.29 25.77 -27.44
CA THR A 3 -22.99 24.69 -26.50
C THR A 3 -21.49 24.35 -26.59
N ARG A 4 -20.68 24.81 -25.61
CA ARG A 4 -19.31 24.31 -25.45
C ARG A 4 -19.35 22.93 -24.80
N SER A 5 -19.25 21.92 -25.66
CA SER A 5 -18.71 20.62 -25.31
C SER A 5 -17.20 20.78 -25.04
N ASP A 6 -16.83 21.17 -23.81
CA ASP A 6 -15.44 21.17 -23.34
C ASP A 6 -15.02 19.72 -23.07
N THR A 7 -14.65 18.97 -24.10
CA THR A 7 -13.83 17.77 -23.95
C THR A 7 -12.39 18.22 -23.76
N ALA A 8 -12.02 18.50 -22.51
CA ALA A 8 -10.63 18.65 -22.13
C ALA A 8 -9.85 17.36 -22.51
N PRO A 9 -8.58 17.47 -22.96
CA PRO A 9 -7.79 16.30 -23.32
C PRO A 9 -7.64 15.36 -22.13
N ILE A 10 -7.95 14.09 -22.38
CA ILE A 10 -7.82 12.95 -21.47
C ILE A 10 -6.38 12.90 -20.96
N SER A 11 -6.18 13.21 -19.68
CA SER A 11 -4.85 13.23 -19.07
C SER A 11 -4.64 11.99 -18.19
N PRO A 12 -3.41 11.43 -18.12
CA PRO A 12 -3.05 10.41 -17.13
C PRO A 12 -3.40 10.82 -15.69
N THR A 13 -3.35 12.13 -15.41
CA THR A 13 -3.77 12.72 -14.13
C THR A 13 -5.25 12.49 -13.86
N GLN A 14 -6.12 12.61 -14.86
CA GLN A 14 -7.56 12.40 -14.70
C GLN A 14 -7.90 10.93 -14.43
N GLN A 15 -7.21 9.99 -15.10
CA GLN A 15 -7.38 8.57 -14.82
C GLN A 15 -6.97 8.22 -13.37
N SER A 16 -5.87 8.77 -12.88
CA SER A 16 -5.44 8.58 -11.48
C SER A 16 -6.48 9.12 -10.50
N LEU A 17 -7.01 10.32 -10.74
CA LEU A 17 -8.04 10.90 -9.88
C LEU A 17 -9.31 10.05 -9.83
N ILE A 18 -9.73 9.47 -10.96
CA ILE A 18 -10.87 8.54 -11.01
C ILE A 18 -10.58 7.30 -10.16
N LEU A 19 -9.38 6.73 -10.27
CA LEU A 19 -8.98 5.56 -9.49
C LEU A 19 -8.97 5.86 -7.98
N ASP A 20 -8.39 6.97 -7.55
CA ASP A 20 -8.33 7.36 -6.14
C ASP A 20 -9.73 7.52 -5.55
N GLN A 21 -10.63 8.21 -6.27
CA GLN A 21 -12.02 8.39 -5.84
C GLN A 21 -12.81 7.08 -5.87
N ALA A 22 -12.57 6.20 -6.84
CA ALA A 22 -13.21 4.90 -6.92
C ALA A 22 -12.76 3.96 -5.78
N ALA A 23 -11.48 4.00 -5.39
CA ALA A 23 -10.98 3.24 -4.25
C ALA A 23 -11.69 3.65 -2.95
N LEU A 24 -11.84 4.96 -2.72
CA LEU A 24 -12.59 5.47 -1.56
C LEU A 24 -14.08 5.05 -1.63
N ALA A 25 -14.70 5.14 -2.81
CA ALA A 25 -16.08 4.72 -3.01
C ALA A 25 -16.30 3.24 -2.69
N PHE A 26 -15.43 2.36 -3.17
CA PHE A 26 -15.49 0.93 -2.87
C PHE A 26 -15.23 0.65 -1.40
N ALA A 27 -14.27 1.34 -0.77
CA ALA A 27 -13.94 1.13 0.63
C ALA A 27 -15.07 1.53 1.60
N GLU A 28 -15.90 2.51 1.23
CA GLU A 28 -17.04 3.01 2.01
C GLU A 28 -18.36 2.30 1.71
N LEU A 29 -18.71 2.13 0.43
CA LEU A 29 -19.98 1.51 0.01
C LEU A 29 -19.91 -0.02 0.00
N GLY A 30 -18.70 -0.58 -0.11
CA GLY A 30 -18.45 -1.97 -0.46
C GLY A 30 -18.44 -2.16 -1.99
N TYR A 31 -17.50 -2.97 -2.48
CA TYR A 31 -17.35 -3.23 -3.91
C TYR A 31 -18.64 -3.73 -4.55
N ALA A 32 -19.32 -4.70 -3.93
CA ALA A 32 -20.53 -5.31 -4.49
C ALA A 32 -21.68 -4.30 -4.65
N ALA A 33 -21.86 -3.40 -3.69
CA ALA A 33 -22.97 -2.44 -3.67
C ALA A 33 -22.74 -1.24 -4.61
N ALA A 34 -21.49 -0.85 -4.86
CA ALA A 34 -21.19 0.27 -5.75
C ALA A 34 -21.57 -0.04 -7.21
N SER A 35 -22.20 0.91 -7.90
CA SER A 35 -22.48 0.87 -9.34
C SER A 35 -21.59 1.82 -10.13
N MET A 36 -21.49 1.62 -11.45
CA MET A 36 -20.80 2.58 -12.34
C MET A 36 -21.41 3.98 -12.28
N SER A 37 -22.72 4.10 -11.99
CA SER A 37 -23.37 5.40 -11.83
C SER A 37 -22.92 6.10 -10.54
N ASP A 38 -22.80 5.35 -9.43
CA ASP A 38 -22.32 5.89 -8.14
C ASP A 38 -20.87 6.37 -8.25
N LEU A 39 -20.03 5.57 -8.93
CA LEU A 39 -18.63 5.92 -9.17
C LEU A 39 -18.50 7.19 -10.01
N ALA A 40 -19.30 7.32 -11.09
CA ALA A 40 -19.28 8.52 -11.93
C ALA A 40 -19.66 9.77 -11.14
N ALA A 41 -20.75 9.68 -10.35
CA ALA A 41 -21.20 10.77 -9.48
C ALA A 41 -20.12 11.15 -8.45
N ARG A 42 -19.50 10.17 -7.81
CA ARG A 42 -18.46 10.38 -6.79
C ARG A 42 -17.17 10.96 -7.36
N CYS A 43 -16.78 10.55 -8.56
CA CYS A 43 -15.62 11.09 -9.26
C CYS A 43 -15.88 12.47 -9.89
N GLY A 44 -17.12 12.97 -9.86
CA GLY A 44 -17.49 14.24 -10.51
C GLY A 44 -17.40 14.20 -12.04
N VAL A 45 -17.55 13.01 -12.65
CA VAL A 45 -17.46 12.80 -14.10
C VAL A 45 -18.77 12.28 -14.68
N SER A 46 -18.98 12.46 -15.98
CA SER A 46 -20.13 11.84 -16.65
C SER A 46 -19.96 10.32 -16.72
N LYS A 47 -21.08 9.58 -16.72
CA LYS A 47 -21.07 8.12 -16.90
C LYS A 47 -20.40 7.73 -18.23
N SER A 48 -20.64 8.49 -19.29
CA SER A 48 -20.00 8.27 -20.59
C SER A 48 -18.47 8.45 -20.52
N LEU A 49 -17.99 9.45 -19.78
CA LEU A 49 -16.55 9.65 -19.58
C LEU A 49 -15.94 8.52 -18.75
N LEU A 50 -16.62 8.06 -17.71
CA LEU A 50 -16.14 6.92 -16.92
C LEU A 50 -16.02 5.66 -17.78
N TYR A 51 -17.02 5.35 -18.61
CA TYR A 51 -16.97 4.22 -19.54
C TYR A 51 -15.91 4.35 -20.62
N HIS A 52 -15.48 5.57 -20.94
CA HIS A 52 -14.38 5.78 -21.86
C HIS A 52 -13.04 5.30 -21.28
N TYR A 53 -12.82 5.47 -19.97
CA TYR A 53 -11.61 4.96 -19.29
C TYR A 53 -11.73 3.50 -18.87
N PHE A 54 -12.91 3.09 -18.40
CA PHE A 54 -13.13 1.81 -17.74
C PHE A 54 -14.42 1.17 -18.21
N THR A 55 -14.30 0.03 -18.88
CA THR A 55 -15.44 -0.66 -19.50
C THR A 55 -16.38 -1.30 -18.48
N SER A 56 -15.90 -1.56 -17.27
CA SER A 56 -16.69 -2.13 -16.17
C SER A 56 -16.14 -1.78 -14.79
N LYS A 57 -16.90 -2.10 -13.74
CA LYS A 57 -16.48 -1.95 -12.34
C LYS A 57 -15.25 -2.82 -12.03
N GLU A 58 -15.21 -4.03 -12.59
CA GLU A 58 -14.08 -4.97 -12.50
C GLU A 58 -12.83 -4.39 -13.16
N SER A 59 -12.96 -3.64 -14.26
CA SER A 59 -11.81 -3.02 -14.93
C SER A 59 -11.17 -1.91 -14.08
N ILE A 60 -11.98 -1.17 -13.29
CA ILE A 60 -11.49 -0.21 -12.30
C ILE A 60 -10.76 -0.95 -11.18
N LEU A 61 -11.38 -2.00 -10.63
CA LEU A 61 -10.80 -2.80 -9.56
C LEU A 61 -9.47 -3.44 -9.97
N LEU A 62 -9.40 -3.96 -11.20
CA LEU A 62 -8.17 -4.49 -11.77
C LEU A 62 -7.09 -3.41 -11.87
N ALA A 63 -7.42 -2.23 -12.37
CA ALA A 63 -6.46 -1.13 -12.50
C ALA A 63 -5.92 -0.68 -11.13
N LEU A 64 -6.78 -0.64 -10.10
CA LEU A 64 -6.36 -0.36 -8.72
C LEU A 64 -5.37 -1.40 -8.21
N PHE A 65 -5.70 -2.69 -8.31
CA PHE A 65 -4.84 -3.76 -7.79
C PHE A 65 -3.55 -3.91 -8.56
N ASP A 66 -3.60 -3.79 -9.88
CA ASP A 66 -2.43 -3.87 -10.75
C ASP A 66 -1.49 -2.68 -10.51
N GLY A 67 -2.02 -1.46 -10.37
CA GLY A 67 -1.22 -0.28 -10.03
C GLY A 67 -0.58 -0.41 -8.65
N TYR A 68 -1.36 -0.80 -7.65
CA TYR A 68 -0.89 -0.94 -6.27
C TYR A 68 0.14 -2.06 -6.10
N THR A 69 -0.09 -3.25 -6.66
CA THR A 69 0.88 -4.34 -6.58
C THR A 69 2.17 -4.05 -7.34
N ARG A 70 2.11 -3.34 -8.49
CA ARG A 70 3.32 -2.84 -9.16
C ARG A 70 4.09 -1.84 -8.31
N ARG A 71 3.39 -0.95 -7.59
CA ARG A 71 4.03 -0.01 -6.66
C ARG A 71 4.77 -0.77 -5.56
N LEU A 72 4.16 -1.79 -4.97
CA LEU A 72 4.82 -2.65 -3.97
C LEU A 72 6.05 -3.38 -4.53
N LEU A 73 5.98 -3.88 -5.77
CA LEU A 73 7.14 -4.49 -6.43
C LEU A 73 8.26 -3.47 -6.69
N ALA A 74 7.90 -2.26 -7.14
CA ALA A 74 8.87 -1.19 -7.32
C ALA A 74 9.57 -0.83 -6.00
N LEU A 75 8.86 -0.81 -4.86
CA LEU A 75 9.49 -0.61 -3.55
C LEU A 75 10.50 -1.72 -3.21
N CYS A 76 10.19 -2.97 -3.52
CA CYS A 76 11.14 -4.08 -3.35
C CYS A 76 12.41 -3.85 -4.20
N GLU A 77 12.25 -3.47 -5.47
CA GLU A 77 13.36 -3.19 -6.38
C GLU A 77 14.19 -1.97 -5.94
N GLU A 78 13.52 -0.87 -5.57
CA GLU A 78 14.15 0.37 -5.08
C GLU A 78 14.96 0.16 -3.80
N VAL A 79 14.49 -0.72 -2.91
CA VAL A 79 15.21 -1.06 -1.68
C VAL A 79 16.37 -2.02 -1.98
N ALA A 80 16.15 -3.06 -2.79
CA ALA A 80 17.17 -4.03 -3.16
C ALA A 80 18.34 -3.43 -3.96
N ALA A 81 18.10 -2.33 -4.69
CA ALA A 81 19.14 -1.61 -5.42
C ALA A 81 20.09 -0.79 -4.50
N ARG A 82 19.83 -0.73 -3.19
CA ARG A 82 20.65 0.03 -2.24
C ARG A 82 21.79 -0.84 -1.72
N GLU A 83 22.97 -0.25 -1.55
CA GLU A 83 24.11 -0.92 -0.92
C GLU A 83 23.94 -0.89 0.62
N LEU A 84 23.13 -1.82 1.14
CA LEU A 84 22.82 -1.93 2.56
C LEU A 84 23.17 -3.32 3.11
N GLU A 85 23.61 -3.35 4.36
CA GLU A 85 23.71 -4.58 5.15
C GLU A 85 22.32 -5.22 5.33
N ALA A 86 22.28 -6.55 5.52
CA ALA A 86 21.02 -7.32 5.54
C ALA A 86 19.97 -6.77 6.53
N GLN A 87 20.41 -6.38 7.73
CA GLN A 87 19.54 -5.78 8.74
C GLN A 87 18.97 -4.41 8.32
N ALA A 88 19.78 -3.58 7.66
CA ALA A 88 19.34 -2.29 7.16
C ALA A 88 18.41 -2.44 5.95
N HIS A 89 18.58 -3.49 5.15
CA HIS A 89 17.65 -3.85 4.08
C HIS A 89 16.25 -4.21 4.61
N LEU A 90 16.17 -5.04 5.66
CA LEU A 90 14.90 -5.35 6.32
C LEU A 90 14.22 -4.08 6.84
N ASP A 91 14.97 -3.21 7.52
CA ASP A 91 14.45 -1.96 8.06
C ASP A 91 13.90 -1.05 6.97
N ALA A 92 14.65 -0.89 5.87
CA ALA A 92 14.24 -0.08 4.74
C ALA A 92 12.97 -0.62 4.08
N LEU A 93 12.88 -1.94 3.87
CA LEU A 93 11.73 -2.56 3.21
C LEU A 93 10.46 -2.46 4.05
N VAL A 94 10.53 -2.79 5.34
CA VAL A 94 9.37 -2.70 6.25
C VAL A 94 8.86 -1.26 6.35
N ARG A 95 9.76 -0.28 6.46
CA ARG A 95 9.38 1.14 6.51
C ARG A 95 8.75 1.60 5.19
N ALA A 96 9.32 1.23 4.05
CA ALA A 96 8.78 1.58 2.74
C ALA A 96 7.36 1.03 2.53
N PHE A 97 7.12 -0.22 2.92
CA PHE A 97 5.79 -0.84 2.83
C PHE A 97 4.77 -0.18 3.75
N LEU A 98 5.15 0.14 4.99
CA LEU A 98 4.25 0.82 5.92
C LEU A 98 3.92 2.25 5.49
N ASP A 99 4.85 2.98 4.88
CA ASP A 99 4.59 4.30 4.28
C ASP A 99 3.60 4.22 3.09
N GLU A 100 3.77 3.22 2.23
CA GLU A 100 2.81 2.94 1.15
C GLU A 100 1.43 2.53 1.70
N TYR A 101 1.38 1.72 2.76
CA TYR A 101 0.11 1.33 3.39
C TYR A 101 -0.61 2.51 4.01
N GLN A 102 0.12 3.48 4.56
CA GLN A 102 -0.44 4.72 5.10
C GLN A 102 -1.11 5.56 4.02
N THR A 103 -0.50 5.65 2.83
CA THR A 103 -0.97 6.51 1.74
C THR A 103 -2.03 5.84 0.87
N SER A 104 -2.02 4.51 0.80
CA SER A 104 -2.89 3.70 -0.08
C SER A 104 -3.88 2.80 0.69
N GLN A 105 -4.29 3.18 1.92
CA GLN A 105 -5.12 2.35 2.82
C GLN A 105 -6.38 1.77 2.16
N ALA A 106 -7.10 2.57 1.37
CA ALA A 106 -8.33 2.14 0.71
C ALA A 106 -8.06 1.01 -0.29
N VAL A 107 -7.03 1.15 -1.13
CA VAL A 107 -6.67 0.13 -2.12
C VAL A 107 -6.10 -1.11 -1.43
N HIS A 108 -5.29 -0.93 -0.38
CA HIS A 108 -4.73 -2.04 0.40
C HIS A 108 -5.83 -2.90 1.03
N LYS A 109 -6.84 -2.26 1.66
CA LYS A 109 -8.02 -2.94 2.19
C LYS A 109 -8.75 -3.74 1.10
N LEU A 110 -9.03 -3.10 -0.04
CA LEU A 110 -9.73 -3.75 -1.16
C LEU A 110 -8.94 -4.93 -1.72
N LEU A 111 -7.62 -4.82 -1.85
CA LEU A 111 -6.79 -5.93 -2.35
C LEU A 111 -6.92 -7.16 -1.45
N LEU A 112 -6.91 -6.96 -0.13
CA LEU A 112 -7.00 -8.05 0.84
C LEU A 112 -8.41 -8.66 0.94
N GLN A 113 -9.47 -7.91 0.63
CA GLN A 113 -10.86 -8.34 0.83
C GLN A 113 -11.59 -8.71 -0.47
N ASP A 114 -11.31 -8.04 -1.57
CA ASP A 114 -12.17 -8.00 -2.76
C ASP A 114 -11.51 -8.57 -4.03
N VAL A 115 -10.27 -9.06 -3.95
CA VAL A 115 -9.56 -9.66 -5.10
C VAL A 115 -10.29 -10.86 -5.74
N GLU A 116 -11.15 -11.52 -4.98
CA GLU A 116 -11.97 -12.63 -5.48
C GLU A 116 -13.05 -12.19 -6.47
N HIS A 117 -13.40 -10.90 -6.50
CA HIS A 117 -14.35 -10.33 -7.46
C HIS A 117 -13.76 -10.15 -8.87
N LEU A 118 -12.44 -10.25 -9.03
CA LEU A 118 -11.83 -10.24 -10.35
C LEU A 118 -12.10 -11.54 -11.11
N PRO A 119 -12.23 -11.48 -12.46
CA PRO A 119 -12.27 -12.70 -13.25
C PRO A 119 -10.98 -13.51 -13.09
N THR A 120 -11.08 -14.82 -13.30
CA THR A 120 -10.03 -15.80 -12.93
C THR A 120 -8.66 -15.47 -13.50
N ARG A 121 -8.59 -14.97 -14.74
CA ARG A 121 -7.33 -14.65 -15.41
C ARG A 121 -6.64 -13.45 -14.75
N GLU A 122 -7.38 -12.40 -14.49
CA GLU A 122 -6.95 -11.16 -13.88
C GLU A 122 -6.54 -11.41 -12.42
N ARG A 123 -7.35 -12.17 -11.67
CA ARG A 123 -7.02 -12.60 -10.30
C ARG A 123 -5.70 -13.36 -10.24
N ARG A 124 -5.45 -14.29 -11.18
CA ARG A 124 -4.18 -15.04 -11.26
C ARG A 124 -2.98 -14.14 -11.46
N ARG A 125 -3.14 -13.07 -12.25
CA ARG A 125 -2.10 -12.06 -12.48
C ARG A 125 -1.78 -11.30 -11.21
N ILE A 126 -2.78 -10.75 -10.53
CA ILE A 126 -2.59 -10.02 -9.27
C ILE A 126 -1.92 -10.92 -8.22
N ARG A 127 -2.41 -12.16 -8.06
CA ARG A 127 -1.82 -13.15 -7.14
C ARG A 127 -0.37 -13.50 -7.49
N ALA A 128 0.03 -13.41 -8.77
CA ALA A 128 1.42 -13.61 -9.17
C ALA A 128 2.32 -12.45 -8.71
N GLN A 129 1.84 -11.22 -8.80
CA GLN A 129 2.54 -10.04 -8.28
C GLN A 129 2.64 -10.09 -6.75
N GLU A 130 1.58 -10.47 -6.05
CA GLU A 130 1.62 -10.69 -4.60
C GLU A 130 2.67 -11.75 -4.21
N ARG A 131 2.77 -12.85 -4.96
CA ARG A 131 3.82 -13.87 -4.73
C ARG A 131 5.24 -13.34 -4.93
N GLN A 132 5.45 -12.44 -5.90
CA GLN A 132 6.75 -11.80 -6.09
C GLN A 132 7.11 -10.87 -4.92
N VAL A 133 6.13 -10.13 -4.38
CA VAL A 133 6.31 -9.34 -3.15
C VAL A 133 6.70 -10.25 -1.99
N VAL A 134 5.99 -11.37 -1.82
CA VAL A 134 6.30 -12.36 -0.78
C VAL A 134 7.72 -12.90 -0.92
N GLU A 135 8.16 -13.23 -2.14
CA GLU A 135 9.53 -13.73 -2.36
C GLU A 135 10.60 -12.68 -2.04
N ALA A 136 10.35 -11.41 -2.35
CA ALA A 136 11.26 -10.33 -1.98
C ALA A 136 11.40 -10.21 -0.45
N PHE A 137 10.28 -10.26 0.29
CA PHE A 137 10.31 -10.32 1.76
C PHE A 137 11.03 -11.56 2.27
N ARG A 138 10.77 -12.72 1.66
CA ARG A 138 11.40 -13.99 2.02
C ARG A 138 12.92 -13.91 1.95
N GLY A 139 13.46 -13.35 0.86
CA GLY A 139 14.90 -13.14 0.71
C GLY A 139 15.50 -12.23 1.78
N VAL A 140 14.83 -11.12 2.09
CA VAL A 140 15.31 -10.16 3.11
C VAL A 140 15.20 -10.74 4.52
N VAL A 141 14.12 -11.48 4.83
CA VAL A 141 13.97 -12.20 6.12
C VAL A 141 15.06 -13.25 6.29
N GLN A 142 15.34 -14.04 5.24
CA GLN A 142 16.40 -15.04 5.28
C GLN A 142 17.76 -14.41 5.55
N ALA A 143 18.11 -13.35 4.82
CA ALA A 143 19.39 -12.69 4.97
C ALA A 143 19.56 -12.01 6.34
N ALA A 144 18.51 -11.35 6.85
CA ALA A 144 18.60 -10.54 8.05
C ALA A 144 18.39 -11.36 9.34
N LEU A 145 17.33 -12.16 9.39
CA LEU A 145 16.84 -12.75 10.65
C LEU A 145 17.19 -14.23 10.78
N ALA A 146 17.34 -14.94 9.66
CA ALA A 146 17.43 -16.38 9.66
C ALA A 146 18.36 -16.97 8.59
N PRO A 147 19.67 -16.64 8.57
CA PRO A 147 20.58 -17.04 7.49
C PRO A 147 20.71 -18.56 7.30
N GLY A 148 20.45 -19.33 8.35
CA GLY A 148 20.49 -20.80 8.35
C GLY A 148 19.13 -21.48 8.24
N ILE A 149 18.03 -20.74 8.07
CA ILE A 149 16.67 -21.29 7.96
C ILE A 149 16.21 -21.22 6.50
N ASP A 150 15.55 -22.28 6.04
CA ASP A 150 14.93 -22.37 4.72
C ASP A 150 13.51 -22.97 4.81
N GLY A 151 12.99 -23.43 3.67
CA GLY A 151 11.77 -24.22 3.63
C GLY A 151 10.51 -23.60 4.26
N ALA A 152 9.81 -24.41 5.04
CA ALA A 152 8.53 -24.07 5.64
C ALA A 152 8.68 -23.07 6.79
N GLU A 153 9.76 -23.17 7.56
CA GLU A 153 10.09 -22.30 8.69
C GLU A 153 10.35 -20.86 8.23
N LEU A 154 11.12 -20.68 7.16
CA LEU A 154 11.34 -19.37 6.56
C LEU A 154 10.04 -18.79 5.97
N THR A 155 9.21 -19.65 5.38
CA THR A 155 7.88 -19.25 4.89
C THR A 155 7.00 -18.75 6.04
N ALA A 156 6.98 -19.48 7.16
CA ALA A 156 6.23 -19.09 8.35
C ALA A 156 6.73 -17.74 8.91
N ALA A 157 8.04 -17.55 9.05
CA ALA A 157 8.62 -16.27 9.50
C ALA A 157 8.26 -15.10 8.57
N THR A 158 8.31 -15.32 7.25
CA THR A 158 7.93 -14.32 6.25
C THR A 158 6.45 -13.97 6.36
N MET A 159 5.58 -14.96 6.51
CA MET A 159 4.13 -14.75 6.67
C MET A 159 3.78 -14.08 8.00
N MET A 160 4.52 -14.35 9.09
CA MET A 160 4.34 -13.64 10.37
C MET A 160 4.65 -12.15 10.22
N LEU A 161 5.77 -11.79 9.57
CA LEU A 161 6.12 -10.41 9.29
C LEU A 161 5.05 -9.72 8.43
N LEU A 162 4.66 -10.34 7.32
CA LEU A 162 3.61 -9.80 6.45
C LEU A 162 2.27 -9.69 7.18
N GLY A 163 1.93 -10.66 8.02
CA GLY A 163 0.73 -10.62 8.87
C GLY A 163 0.71 -9.41 9.80
N MET A 164 1.85 -9.07 10.43
CA MET A 164 1.97 -7.90 11.29
C MET A 164 1.70 -6.58 10.53
N ILE A 165 2.22 -6.44 9.31
CA ILE A 165 2.08 -5.18 8.55
C ILE A 165 0.80 -5.08 7.74
N ASN A 166 0.27 -6.21 7.24
CA ASN A 166 -0.89 -6.22 6.33
C ASN A 166 -2.19 -5.79 7.00
N TRP A 167 -2.38 -6.10 8.28
CA TRP A 167 -3.65 -5.85 8.97
C TRP A 167 -3.82 -4.43 9.53
N THR A 168 -2.84 -3.55 9.28
CA THR A 168 -2.80 -2.17 9.80
C THR A 168 -4.03 -1.33 9.45
N PHE A 169 -4.65 -1.55 8.27
CA PHE A 169 -5.85 -0.80 7.82
C PHE A 169 -7.07 -0.94 8.75
N THR A 170 -7.08 -1.91 9.67
CA THR A 170 -8.23 -2.14 10.57
C THR A 170 -8.14 -1.40 11.91
N TRP A 171 -6.95 -1.00 12.34
CA TRP A 171 -6.73 -0.52 13.70
C TRP A 171 -5.73 0.64 13.80
N LEU A 172 -4.83 0.81 12.83
CA LEU A 172 -3.82 1.87 12.85
C LEU A 172 -4.38 3.13 12.18
N ASP A 173 -4.71 4.13 12.99
CA ASP A 173 -5.13 5.44 12.51
C ASP A 173 -3.90 6.33 12.23
N PRO A 174 -3.69 6.83 11.00
CA PRO A 174 -2.62 7.78 10.69
C PRO A 174 -2.65 9.07 11.51
N LYS A 175 -3.82 9.45 12.03
CA LYS A 175 -4.02 10.63 12.91
C LYS A 175 -3.97 10.26 14.39
N GLY A 176 -3.80 8.97 14.67
CA GLY A 176 -3.72 8.44 16.01
C GLY A 176 -2.39 8.72 16.68
N GLU A 177 -2.29 8.19 17.88
CA GLU A 177 -1.17 8.38 18.79
C GLU A 177 0.08 7.54 18.40
N LEU A 178 -0.12 6.47 17.64
CA LEU A 178 0.90 5.58 17.10
C LEU A 178 1.03 5.82 15.59
N SER A 179 2.20 6.27 15.13
CA SER A 179 2.43 6.48 13.70
C SER A 179 2.82 5.18 12.99
N TYR A 180 2.76 5.17 11.66
CA TYR A 180 3.30 4.07 10.86
C TYR A 180 4.82 3.90 11.03
N GLU A 181 5.55 4.99 11.26
CA GLU A 181 6.97 4.96 11.58
C GLU A 181 7.25 4.26 12.92
N ASP A 182 6.43 4.56 13.94
CA ASP A 182 6.52 3.89 15.24
C ASP A 182 6.18 2.41 15.14
N PHE A 183 5.14 2.10 14.38
CA PHE A 183 4.73 0.73 14.16
C PHE A 183 5.79 -0.06 13.40
N ALA A 184 6.45 0.55 12.42
CA ALA A 184 7.61 -0.04 11.75
C ALA A 184 8.72 -0.38 12.75
N ALA A 185 9.05 0.56 13.65
CA ALA A 185 10.05 0.32 14.69
C ALA A 185 9.64 -0.82 15.64
N ALA A 186 8.36 -0.89 16.02
CA ALA A 186 7.82 -1.97 16.85
C ALA A 186 7.87 -3.34 16.15
N VAL A 187 7.48 -3.41 14.87
CA VAL A 187 7.55 -4.63 14.05
C VAL A 187 8.99 -5.14 13.96
N LEU A 188 9.94 -4.26 13.65
CA LEU A 188 11.35 -4.61 13.54
C LEU A 188 11.95 -5.06 14.88
N ALA A 189 11.54 -4.44 15.99
CA ALA A 189 11.93 -4.89 17.33
C ALA A 189 11.41 -6.30 17.63
N VAL A 190 10.14 -6.57 17.33
CA VAL A 190 9.53 -7.91 17.52
C VAL A 190 10.23 -8.96 16.66
N CYS A 191 10.55 -8.64 15.40
CA CYS A 191 11.29 -9.55 14.52
C CYS A 191 12.68 -9.93 15.05
N ARG A 192 13.33 -9.05 15.81
CA ARG A 192 14.71 -9.24 16.31
C ARG A 192 14.78 -9.86 17.71
N GLY A 193 13.86 -9.50 18.59
CA GLY A 193 13.92 -9.86 20.01
C GLY A 193 12.58 -10.19 20.64
N GLY A 194 11.52 -10.37 19.84
CA GLY A 194 10.16 -10.61 20.31
C GLY A 194 9.53 -9.40 21.01
N PHE A 195 8.37 -9.61 21.63
CA PHE A 195 7.61 -8.54 22.29
C PHE A 195 8.34 -7.86 23.45
N GLY A 196 9.34 -8.51 24.06
CA GLY A 196 10.17 -7.91 25.11
C GLY A 196 11.12 -6.82 24.60
N ALA A 197 11.36 -6.75 23.29
CA ALA A 197 12.23 -5.74 22.66
C ALA A 197 11.47 -4.47 22.24
N LEU A 198 10.17 -4.38 22.49
CA LEU A 198 9.37 -3.22 22.10
C LEU A 198 9.93 -1.93 22.73
N PRO A 199 10.09 -0.85 21.93
CA PRO A 199 10.64 0.39 22.45
C PRO A 199 9.66 1.01 23.47
N ALA A 200 10.20 1.48 24.60
CA ALA A 200 9.45 2.33 25.50
C ALA A 200 9.01 3.59 24.75
N ARG A 201 7.71 3.89 24.78
CA ARG A 201 7.14 5.00 24.01
C ARG A 201 7.69 6.33 24.54
N ALA A 202 8.35 7.10 23.67
CA ALA A 202 8.74 8.47 24.02
C ALA A 202 7.49 9.35 24.18
N PRO A 203 7.41 10.21 25.22
CA PRO A 203 6.27 11.08 25.42
C PRO A 203 6.07 12.04 24.23
N ALA A 204 4.82 12.28 23.85
CA ALA A 204 4.43 13.02 22.64
C ALA A 204 5.08 14.40 22.49
N ALA A 205 5.44 15.06 23.60
CA ALA A 205 6.11 16.36 23.62
C ALA A 205 7.51 16.37 22.95
N ALA A 206 8.22 15.23 22.91
CA ALA A 206 9.56 15.14 22.33
C ALA A 206 9.56 15.04 20.78
N ARG A 207 8.40 14.82 20.15
CA ARG A 207 8.29 14.62 18.69
C ARG A 207 8.02 15.89 17.90
N ALA A 208 7.45 16.92 18.53
CA ALA A 208 7.18 18.21 17.89
C ALA A 208 8.47 19.00 17.63
N THR A 209 9.52 18.77 18.43
CA THR A 209 10.80 19.48 18.38
C THR A 209 11.75 18.98 17.30
N SER A 210 11.62 17.72 16.83
CA SER A 210 12.47 17.17 15.76
C SER A 210 11.98 17.54 14.35
N ARG A 211 10.69 17.85 14.17
CA ARG A 211 10.13 18.30 12.87
C ARG A 211 10.42 19.77 12.53
N THR A 212 10.86 20.57 13.49
CA THR A 212 11.09 22.02 13.33
C THR A 212 12.54 22.40 13.03
N SER A 213 13.48 21.45 13.05
CA SER A 213 14.92 21.72 12.87
C SER A 213 15.44 21.44 11.46
N ARG A 214 14.67 21.75 10.40
CA ARG A 214 15.21 21.77 9.03
C ARG A 214 15.70 23.20 8.73
N PRO A 215 17.00 23.43 8.52
CA PRO A 215 17.52 24.79 8.34
C PRO A 215 17.03 25.34 6.99
N ARG A 216 16.42 26.53 7.03
CA ARG A 216 16.13 27.30 5.81
C ARG A 216 17.47 27.68 5.17
N SER A 217 17.83 27.04 4.07
CA SER A 217 18.90 27.52 3.19
C SER A 217 18.50 28.89 2.64
N ARG A 218 19.28 29.91 2.99
CA ARG A 218 19.23 31.23 2.35
C ARG A 218 20.00 31.15 1.03
N SER A 219 19.32 31.46 -0.06
CA SER A 219 19.90 32.00 -1.29
C SER A 219 19.11 33.24 -1.66
#